data_AF-A0AAU7T9S2-F1
#
_entry.id   AF-A0AAU7T9S2-F1
#
_cell.length_a   1.000
_cell.length_b   1.000
_cell.length_c   1.000
_cell.angle_alpha   90.00
_cell.angle_beta   90.00
_cell.angle_gamma   90.00
#
_symmetry.space_group_name_H-M   'P 1'
#
loop_
_entity.id
_entity.type
_entity.pdbx_description
1 polymer ?
#
loop_
_entity_poly.entity_id
_entity_poly.type
_entity_poly.pdbx_seq_one_letter_code
_entity_poly.pdbx_strand_id
1 'polypeptide(L)'
;MNKFFLTVHILAAILCVGPVTVAASMFPPLARRMLAAETPQPGGLDVLHRITRVYAWASLAVPVFGFAVAGGMQVMDEAWLIVSIVLTLAAALVLAFLVVPAQSAVLAVAGGTAEARGGLLSKAKLLSMTSGIFGLLWLIVLVLMVVKPGHTRG
;
A
#
# COMPACT_ATOMS: atom_id res chain seq x y z
N MET A 1 28.51 -4.28 -7.07
CA MET A 1 27.22 -3.92 -7.72
C MET A 1 26.01 -4.22 -6.82
N ASN A 2 25.91 -5.39 -6.19
CA ASN A 2 24.78 -5.73 -5.29
C ASN A 2 24.50 -4.69 -4.20
N LYS A 3 25.54 -4.09 -3.59
CA LYS A 3 25.36 -3.04 -2.57
C LYS A 3 24.60 -1.82 -3.10
N PHE A 4 24.83 -1.42 -4.36
CA PHE A 4 24.11 -0.30 -4.97
C PHE A 4 22.62 -0.63 -5.16
N PHE A 5 22.31 -1.78 -5.78
CA PHE A 5 20.93 -2.21 -5.96
C PHE A 5 20.21 -2.42 -4.62
N LEU A 6 20.91 -2.94 -3.62
CA LEU A 6 20.37 -3.12 -2.27
C LEU A 6 20.06 -1.78 -1.61
N THR A 7 20.98 -0.80 -1.66
CA THR A 7 20.74 0.54 -1.14
C THR A 7 19.53 1.18 -1.83
N VAL A 8 19.46 1.12 -3.16
CA VAL A 8 18.34 1.70 -3.91
C VAL A 8 17.02 0.97 -3.60
N HIS A 9 17.02 -0.35 -3.48
CA HIS A 9 15.84 -1.13 -3.08
C HIS A 9 15.32 -0.72 -1.70
N ILE A 10 16.22 -0.59 -0.71
CA ILE A 10 15.84 -0.17 0.65
C ILE A 10 15.33 1.27 0.65
N LEU A 11 16.00 2.18 -0.06
CA LEU A 11 15.54 3.57 -0.19
C LEU A 11 14.16 3.63 -0.83
N ALA A 12 13.91 2.87 -1.90
CA ALA A 12 12.60 2.77 -2.52
C ALA A 12 11.55 2.20 -1.55
N ALA A 13 11.90 1.18 -0.76
CA ALA A 13 11.00 0.60 0.22
C ALA A 13 10.58 1.62 1.29
N ILE A 14 11.52 2.38 1.83
CA ILE A 14 11.27 3.38 2.87
C ILE A 14 10.51 4.58 2.31
N LEU A 15 11.02 5.17 1.22
CA LEU A 15 10.49 6.42 0.68
C LEU A 15 9.20 6.22 -0.10
N CYS A 16 9.00 5.06 -0.74
CA CYS A 16 7.81 4.83 -1.54
C CYS A 16 6.70 4.13 -0.77
N VAL A 17 7.02 3.11 0.02
CA VAL A 17 5.99 2.27 0.67
C VAL A 17 5.49 2.87 1.99
N GLY A 18 6.36 3.60 2.70
CA GLY A 18 5.97 4.32 3.92
C GLY A 18 4.80 5.28 3.70
N PRO A 19 4.92 6.27 2.79
CA PRO A 19 3.87 7.25 2.54
C PRO A 19 2.54 6.64 2.07
N VAL A 20 2.57 5.64 1.18
CA VAL A 20 1.34 4.98 0.72
C VAL A 20 0.65 4.21 1.85
N THR A 21 1.41 3.56 2.73
CA THR A 21 0.86 2.83 3.89
C THR A 21 0.20 3.77 4.88
N VAL A 22 0.86 4.89 5.20
CA VAL A 22 0.28 5.92 6.07
C VAL A 22 -0.97 6.52 5.46
N ALA A 23 -0.92 6.93 4.18
CA ALA A 23 -2.05 7.54 3.50
C ALA A 23 -3.26 6.60 3.40
N ALA A 24 -3.03 5.34 3.02
CA ALA A 24 -4.07 4.32 2.97
C ALA A 24 -4.69 4.04 4.35
N SER A 25 -3.90 4.10 5.43
CA SER A 25 -4.36 3.83 6.81
C SER A 25 -5.10 5.00 7.45
N MET A 26 -4.73 6.24 7.12
CA MET A 26 -5.38 7.45 7.61
C MET A 26 -6.68 7.79 6.86
N PHE A 27 -6.85 7.29 5.63
CA PHE A 27 -8.03 7.59 4.82
C PHE A 27 -9.35 7.10 5.45
N PRO A 28 -9.52 5.82 5.89
CA PRO A 28 -10.79 5.33 6.43
C PRO A 28 -11.38 6.15 7.60
N PRO A 29 -10.63 6.51 8.66
CA PRO A 29 -11.20 7.30 9.76
C PRO A 29 -11.59 8.72 9.33
N LEU A 30 -10.83 9.35 8.43
CA LEU A 30 -11.16 10.68 7.92
C LEU A 30 -12.34 10.64 6.95
N ALA A 31 -12.43 9.59 6.13
CA ALA A 31 -13.56 9.34 5.25
C ALA A 31 -14.86 9.19 6.03
N ARG A 32 -14.86 8.42 7.13
CA ARG A 32 -16.04 8.27 7.99
C ARG A 32 -16.50 9.61 8.57
N ARG A 33 -15.57 10.45 9.04
CA ARG A 33 -15.88 11.79 9.56
C ARG A 33 -16.48 12.69 8.49
N MET A 34 -15.90 12.69 7.29
CA MET A 34 -16.40 13.47 6.15
C MET A 34 -17.79 13.02 5.72
N LEU A 35 -18.02 11.71 5.57
CA LEU A 35 -19.30 11.18 5.11
C LEU A 35 -20.44 11.47 6.10
N ALA A 36 -20.15 11.50 7.40
CA ALA A 36 -21.12 11.81 8.45
C ALA A 36 -21.33 13.31 8.72
N ALA A 37 -20.52 14.21 8.13
CA ALA A 37 -20.61 15.65 8.37
C ALA A 37 -21.81 16.28 7.66
N GLU A 38 -22.47 17.26 8.28
CA GLU A 38 -23.54 18.03 7.60
C GLU A 38 -22.98 18.87 6.45
N THR A 39 -21.78 19.43 6.64
CA THR A 39 -21.02 20.21 5.63
C THR A 39 -19.69 19.50 5.29
N PRO A 40 -19.67 18.63 4.26
CA PRO A 40 -18.49 17.84 3.92
C PRO A 40 -17.33 18.70 3.38
N GLN A 41 -16.11 18.39 3.82
CA GLN A 41 -14.89 19.01 3.30
C GLN A 41 -13.89 17.91 2.86
N PRO A 42 -13.74 17.63 1.56
CA PRO A 42 -12.92 16.53 1.07
C PRO A 42 -11.41 16.82 1.01
N GLY A 43 -10.97 18.07 1.18
CA GLY A 43 -9.59 18.47 0.84
C GLY A 43 -8.48 17.62 1.48
N GLY A 44 -8.66 17.15 2.72
CA GLY A 44 -7.70 16.23 3.35
C GLY A 44 -7.67 14.84 2.70
N LEU A 45 -8.82 14.33 2.26
CA LEU A 45 -8.95 13.05 1.57
C LEU A 45 -8.38 13.10 0.14
N ASP A 46 -8.51 14.24 -0.55
CA ASP A 46 -7.91 14.44 -1.87
C ASP A 46 -6.38 14.31 -1.82
N VAL A 47 -5.76 14.92 -0.80
CA VAL A 47 -4.31 14.81 -0.56
C VAL A 47 -3.91 13.37 -0.29
N LEU A 48 -4.62 12.67 0.61
CA LEU A 48 -4.35 11.27 0.93
C LEU A 48 -4.50 10.36 -0.29
N HIS A 49 -5.54 10.56 -1.10
CA HIS A 49 -5.74 9.80 -2.33
C HIS A 49 -4.64 10.08 -3.36
N ARG A 50 -4.23 11.34 -3.52
CA ARG A 50 -3.12 11.71 -4.40
C ARG A 50 -1.81 11.08 -3.96
N ILE A 51 -1.48 11.13 -2.66
CA ILE A 51 -0.31 10.45 -2.10
C ILE A 51 -0.40 8.95 -2.40
N THR A 52 -1.55 8.33 -2.10
CA THR A 52 -1.76 6.89 -2.35
C THR A 52 -1.49 6.55 -3.81
N ARG A 53 -2.03 7.31 -4.77
CA ARG A 53 -1.84 7.05 -6.22
C ARG A 53 -0.41 7.26 -6.69
N VAL A 54 0.22 8.38 -6.33
CA VAL A 54 1.59 8.69 -6.76
C VAL A 54 2.57 7.65 -6.20
N TYR A 55 2.43 7.35 -4.92
CA TYR A 55 3.33 6.42 -4.23
C TYR A 55 3.03 4.95 -4.55
N ALA A 56 1.81 4.61 -4.98
CA ALA A 56 1.51 3.28 -5.54
C ALA A 56 2.30 2.98 -6.82
N TRP A 57 2.48 3.98 -7.69
CA TRP A 57 3.34 3.82 -8.87
C TRP A 57 4.82 3.82 -8.49
N ALA A 58 5.23 4.72 -7.59
CA ALA A 58 6.61 4.77 -7.13
C ALA A 58 7.05 3.48 -6.42
N SER A 59 6.15 2.81 -5.69
CA SER A 59 6.46 1.57 -4.96
C SER A 59 6.80 0.40 -5.89
N LEU A 60 6.49 0.46 -7.19
CA LEU A 60 6.94 -0.53 -8.17
C LEU A 60 8.47 -0.56 -8.32
N ALA A 61 9.16 0.51 -7.91
CA ALA A 61 10.62 0.50 -7.82
C ALA A 61 11.12 -0.61 -6.88
N VAL A 62 10.38 -0.92 -5.81
CA VAL A 62 10.75 -1.96 -4.83
C VAL A 62 10.92 -3.33 -5.49
N PRO A 63 9.90 -3.94 -6.12
CA PRO A 63 10.06 -5.24 -6.77
C PRO A 63 11.08 -5.19 -7.91
N VAL A 64 11.15 -4.10 -8.70
CA VAL A 64 12.13 -3.96 -9.79
C VAL A 64 13.56 -4.07 -9.27
N PHE A 65 13.92 -3.30 -8.24
CA PHE A 65 15.25 -3.39 -7.64
C PHE A 65 15.42 -4.67 -6.80
N GLY A 66 14.34 -5.22 -6.26
CA GLY A 66 14.34 -6.50 -5.54
C GLY A 66 14.79 -7.65 -6.44
N PHE A 67 14.28 -7.71 -7.68
CA PHE A 67 14.73 -8.69 -8.68
C PHE A 67 16.20 -8.49 -9.06
N ALA A 68 16.66 -7.25 -9.21
CA ALA A 68 18.07 -6.96 -9.48
C ALA A 68 19.00 -7.44 -8.33
N VAL A 69 18.59 -7.24 -7.07
CA VAL A 69 19.31 -7.74 -5.89
C VAL A 69 19.29 -9.26 -5.83
N ALA A 70 18.12 -9.89 -6.03
CA ALA A 70 17.96 -11.34 -5.99
C ALA A 70 18.78 -12.06 -7.05
N GLY A 71 18.77 -11.54 -8.28
CA GLY A 71 19.61 -12.05 -9.37
C GLY A 71 21.09 -11.89 -9.07
N GLY A 72 21.51 -10.74 -8.53
CA GLY A 72 22.89 -10.50 -8.13
C GLY A 72 23.37 -11.39 -6.97
N MET A 73 22.45 -11.81 -6.08
CA MET A 73 22.73 -12.71 -4.96
C MET A 73 22.53 -14.20 -5.30
N GLN A 74 22.01 -14.53 -6.48
CA GLN A 74 21.69 -15.90 -6.91
C GLN A 74 20.72 -16.62 -5.95
N VAL A 75 19.73 -15.89 -5.41
CA VAL A 75 18.74 -16.40 -4.44
C VAL A 75 17.33 -16.50 -5.04
N MET A 76 17.22 -16.55 -6.37
CA MET A 76 15.93 -16.52 -7.08
C MET A 76 15.02 -17.71 -6.74
N ASP A 77 15.60 -18.85 -6.37
CA ASP A 77 14.88 -20.10 -6.06
C ASP A 77 14.57 -20.27 -4.57
N GLU A 78 14.96 -19.31 -3.72
CA GLU A 78 14.78 -19.39 -2.28
C GLU A 78 13.30 -19.20 -1.90
N ALA A 79 12.79 -20.09 -1.05
CA ALA A 79 11.37 -20.09 -0.66
C ALA A 79 10.92 -18.76 -0.04
N TRP A 80 11.76 -18.12 0.79
CA TRP A 80 11.44 -16.83 1.41
C TRP A 80 11.25 -15.72 0.37
N LEU A 81 12.01 -15.76 -0.73
CA LEU A 81 11.92 -14.77 -1.80
C LEU A 81 10.68 -15.01 -2.66
N ILE A 82 10.41 -16.27 -3.02
CA ILE A 82 9.20 -16.64 -3.78
C ILE A 82 7.95 -16.20 -3.02
N VAL A 83 7.87 -16.50 -1.72
CA VAL A 83 6.77 -16.05 -0.85
C VAL A 83 6.67 -14.52 -0.83
N SER A 84 7.81 -13.82 -0.72
CA SER A 84 7.83 -12.35 -0.74
C SER A 84 7.32 -11.76 -2.07
N ILE A 85 7.65 -12.37 -3.21
CA ILE A 85 7.15 -11.95 -4.53
C ILE A 85 5.63 -12.11 -4.58
N VAL A 86 5.10 -13.26 -4.16
CA VAL A 86 3.66 -13.53 -4.14
C VAL A 86 2.92 -12.55 -3.22
N LEU A 87 3.44 -12.31 -2.02
CA LEU A 87 2.86 -11.34 -1.08
C LEU A 87 2.92 -9.90 -1.62
N THR A 88 4.00 -9.52 -2.29
CA THR A 88 4.15 -8.20 -2.92
C THR A 88 3.12 -8.03 -4.04
N LEU A 89 2.92 -9.05 -4.88
CA LEU A 89 1.89 -9.04 -5.91
C LEU A 89 0.49 -8.92 -5.28
N ALA A 90 0.21 -9.70 -4.23
CA ALA A 90 -1.06 -9.61 -3.51
C ALA A 90 -1.29 -8.21 -2.92
N ALA A 91 -0.27 -7.60 -2.32
CA ALA A 91 -0.34 -6.24 -1.79
C ALA A 91 -0.60 -5.20 -2.90
N ALA A 92 0.06 -5.33 -4.06
CA ALA A 92 -0.16 -4.48 -5.21
C ALA A 92 -1.61 -4.59 -5.74
N LEU A 93 -2.16 -5.81 -5.81
CA LEU A 93 -3.54 -6.04 -6.22
C LEU A 93 -4.54 -5.44 -5.22
N VAL A 94 -4.31 -5.63 -3.92
CA VAL A 94 -5.13 -5.00 -2.87
C VAL A 94 -5.11 -3.48 -3.00
N LEU A 95 -3.93 -2.90 -3.19
CA LEU A 95 -3.79 -1.45 -3.35
C LEU A 95 -4.51 -0.95 -4.61
N ALA A 96 -4.28 -1.58 -5.76
CA ALA A 96 -4.77 -1.13 -7.05
C ALA A 96 -6.28 -1.36 -7.26
N PHE A 97 -6.82 -2.49 -6.79
CA PHE A 97 -8.20 -2.88 -7.07
C PHE A 97 -9.16 -2.67 -5.89
N LEU A 98 -8.66 -2.61 -4.65
CA LEU A 98 -9.51 -2.45 -3.48
C LEU A 98 -9.35 -1.07 -2.85
N VAL A 99 -8.10 -0.63 -2.56
CA VAL A 99 -7.86 0.63 -1.83
C VAL A 99 -8.10 1.85 -2.73
N VAL A 100 -7.40 1.94 -3.86
CA VAL A 100 -7.49 3.12 -4.76
C VAL A 100 -8.91 3.37 -5.26
N PRO A 101 -9.66 2.36 -5.77
CA PRO A 101 -11.01 2.57 -6.26
C PRO A 101 -11.99 2.96 -5.15
N ALA A 102 -11.84 2.38 -3.96
CA ALA A 102 -12.69 2.73 -2.83
C ALA A 102 -12.43 4.15 -2.32
N GLN A 103 -11.18 4.62 -2.32
CA GLN A 103 -10.87 6.02 -2.04
C GLN A 103 -11.53 6.96 -3.08
N SER A 104 -11.45 6.62 -4.37
CA SER A 104 -12.10 7.40 -5.44
C SER A 104 -13.63 7.44 -5.29
N ALA A 105 -14.26 6.33 -4.90
CA ALA A 105 -15.70 6.28 -4.65
C ALA A 105 -16.14 7.21 -3.51
N VAL A 106 -15.36 7.28 -2.43
CA VAL A 106 -15.62 8.20 -1.31
C VAL A 106 -15.50 9.65 -1.76
N LEU A 107 -14.49 9.99 -2.55
CA LEU A 107 -14.31 11.35 -3.07
C LEU A 107 -15.44 11.75 -4.04
N ALA A 108 -15.91 10.81 -4.88
CA ALA A 108 -16.97 11.06 -5.85
C ALA A 108 -18.31 11.48 -5.19
N VAL A 109 -18.60 10.99 -3.97
CA VAL A 109 -19.83 11.35 -3.24
C VAL A 109 -19.65 12.49 -2.25
N ALA A 110 -18.43 13.04 -2.11
CA ALA A 110 -18.16 14.07 -1.13
C ALA A 110 -18.97 15.36 -1.38
N GLY A 111 -19.26 15.68 -2.64
CA GLY A 111 -20.16 16.78 -3.04
C GLY A 111 -21.63 16.36 -3.27
N GLY A 112 -21.99 15.12 -2.96
CA GLY A 112 -23.33 14.56 -3.19
C GLY A 112 -24.31 14.71 -2.02
N THR A 113 -25.53 14.20 -2.19
CA THR A 113 -26.58 14.26 -1.17
C THR A 113 -26.25 13.42 0.07
N ALA A 114 -26.96 13.65 1.17
CA ALA A 114 -26.79 12.89 2.41
C ALA A 114 -27.08 11.39 2.22
N GLU A 115 -28.05 11.03 1.38
CA GLU A 115 -28.40 9.64 1.07
C GLU A 115 -27.24 8.90 0.36
N ALA A 116 -26.61 9.56 -0.63
CA ALA A 116 -25.46 9.00 -1.35
C ALA A 116 -24.29 8.73 -0.39
N ARG A 117 -24.04 9.63 0.56
CA ARG A 117 -23.00 9.47 1.59
C ARG A 117 -23.33 8.38 2.60
N GLY A 118 -24.60 8.26 3.00
CA GLY A 118 -25.11 7.18 3.85
C GLY A 118 -24.86 5.78 3.27
N GLY A 119 -25.02 5.62 1.95
CA GLY A 119 -24.75 4.37 1.24
C GLY A 119 -23.28 3.92 1.25
N LEU A 120 -22.32 4.85 1.37
CA LEU A 120 -20.89 4.53 1.50
C LEU A 120 -20.42 4.40 2.94
N LEU A 121 -21.11 5.00 3.92
CA LEU A 121 -20.78 4.83 5.34
C LEU A 121 -20.78 3.35 5.75
N SER A 122 -21.73 2.56 5.24
CA SER A 122 -21.78 1.10 5.46
C SER A 122 -20.59 0.37 4.84
N LYS A 123 -20.08 0.85 3.69
CA LYS A 123 -18.88 0.32 3.01
C LYS A 123 -17.56 0.81 3.62
N ALA A 124 -17.56 1.87 4.43
CA ALA A 124 -16.35 2.42 5.04
C ALA A 124 -15.65 1.44 6.00
N LYS A 125 -16.36 0.44 6.54
CA LYS A 125 -15.77 -0.63 7.36
C LYS A 125 -14.84 -1.53 6.52
N LEU A 126 -15.27 -1.88 5.30
CA LEU A 126 -14.47 -2.67 4.37
C LEU A 126 -13.18 -1.91 4.00
N LEU A 127 -13.28 -0.60 3.79
CA LEU A 127 -12.13 0.26 3.48
C LEU A 127 -11.06 0.24 4.60
N SER A 128 -11.50 0.22 5.85
CA SER A 128 -10.60 0.10 7.01
C SER A 128 -9.87 -1.24 7.04
N MET A 129 -10.58 -2.34 6.73
CA MET A 129 -9.99 -3.67 6.68
C MET A 129 -9.01 -3.82 5.52
N THR A 130 -9.35 -3.34 4.32
CA THR A 130 -8.50 -3.47 3.14
C THR A 130 -7.20 -2.68 3.28
N SER A 131 -7.24 -1.47 3.84
CA SER A 131 -6.03 -0.71 4.15
C SER A 131 -5.16 -1.41 5.20
N GLY A 132 -5.77 -2.03 6.21
CA GLY A 132 -5.06 -2.83 7.22
C GLY A 132 -4.40 -4.07 6.61
N ILE A 133 -5.10 -4.80 5.73
CA ILE A 133 -4.55 -5.96 5.01
C ILE A 133 -3.36 -5.55 4.15
N PHE A 134 -3.46 -4.44 3.42
CA PHE A 134 -2.34 -3.90 2.64
C PHE A 134 -1.11 -3.64 3.51
N GLY A 135 -1.27 -2.94 4.63
CA GLY A 135 -0.19 -2.66 5.57
C GLY A 135 0.42 -3.94 6.18
N LEU A 136 -0.43 -4.93 6.51
CA LEU A 136 0.01 -6.21 7.06
C LEU A 136 0.81 -7.03 6.04
N LEU A 137 0.32 -7.15 4.79
CA LEU A 137 1.03 -7.84 3.72
C LEU A 137 2.43 -7.24 3.53
N TRP A 138 2.50 -5.91 3.50
CA TRP A 138 3.78 -5.21 3.39
C TRP A 138 4.70 -5.47 4.58
N LEU A 139 4.16 -5.42 5.81
CA LEU A 139 4.94 -5.72 7.02
C LEU A 139 5.53 -7.14 6.98
N ILE A 140 4.74 -8.13 6.53
CA ILE A 140 5.22 -9.50 6.37
C ILE A 140 6.35 -9.57 5.33
N VAL A 141 6.18 -8.92 4.18
CA VAL A 141 7.24 -8.84 3.15
C VAL A 141 8.52 -8.23 3.72
N LEU A 142 8.42 -7.13 4.48
CA LEU A 142 9.56 -6.50 5.12
C LEU A 142 10.28 -7.47 6.08
N VAL A 143 9.52 -8.17 6.93
CA VAL A 143 10.09 -9.15 7.87
C VAL A 143 10.79 -10.29 7.11
N LEU A 144 10.20 -10.81 6.04
CA LEU A 144 10.82 -11.85 5.21
C LEU A 144 12.13 -11.37 4.57
N MET A 145 12.16 -10.13 4.03
CA MET A 145 13.35 -9.53 3.42
C MET A 145 14.49 -9.28 4.41
N VAL A 146 14.16 -9.02 5.68
CA VAL A 146 15.14 -8.79 6.75
C VAL A 146 15.65 -10.12 7.32
N VAL A 147 14.74 -11.02 7.69
CA VAL A 147 15.08 -12.27 8.38
C VAL A 147 15.68 -13.30 7.43
N LYS A 148 15.22 -13.35 6.17
CA LYS A 148 15.64 -14.32 5.14
C LYS A 148 15.71 -15.75 5.68
N PRO A 149 14.58 -16.29 6.18
CA PRO A 149 14.57 -17.57 6.87
C PRO A 149 15.12 -18.68 5.98
N GLY A 150 16.03 -19.49 6.53
CA GLY A 150 16.70 -20.58 5.81
C GLY A 150 17.95 -20.16 5.02
N HIS A 151 18.24 -18.87 4.90
CA HIS A 151 19.46 -18.41 4.22
C HIS A 151 20.65 -18.49 5.19
N THR A 152 21.58 -19.41 4.94
CA THR A 152 22.72 -19.71 5.82
C THR A 152 23.92 -18.76 5.66
N ARG A 153 23.77 -17.68 4.88
CA ARG A 153 24.81 -16.65 4.69
C ARG A 153 24.22 -15.29 5.07
N GLY A 154 24.61 -14.80 6.25
CA GLY A 154 24.20 -13.48 6.76
C GLY A 154 24.60 -12.33 5.83
#